data_AF-A0A519J4Q8-F1
#
_entry.id   AF-A0A519J4Q8-F1
#
_cell.length_a   1.000
_cell.length_b   1.000
_cell.length_c   1.000
_cell.angle_alpha   90.00
_cell.angle_beta   90.00
_cell.angle_gamma   90.00
#
_symmetry.space_group_name_H-M   'P 1'
#
loop_
_entity.id
_entity.type
_entity.pdbx_description
1 polymer ?
#
loop_
_entity_poly.entity_id
_entity_poly.type
_entity_poly.pdbx_seq_one_letter_code
_entity_poly.pdbx_strand_id
1 'polypeptide(L)' 'SGLALKHGITCLNSPGTVDSDYRGEVGVILINHGQEPFVIQRGERIAQLVIARHEQAAVVEVQALDETARGAGGFGSTGR' A
#
# COMPACT_ATOMS: atom_id res chain seq x y z
N SER A 1 -3.51 4.33 -11.78
CA SER A 1 -3.04 3.23 -12.67
C SER A 1 -2.24 3.75 -13.86
N GLY A 2 -2.70 4.79 -14.58
CA GLY A 2 -2.03 5.28 -15.80
C GLY A 2 -0.56 5.70 -15.62
N LEU A 3 -0.23 6.48 -14.58
CA LEU A 3 1.14 6.91 -14.30
C LEU A 3 2.10 5.73 -14.07
N ALA A 4 1.69 4.75 -13.24
CA ALA A 4 2.49 3.55 -12.99
C ALA A 4 2.70 2.72 -14.26
N LEU A 5 1.62 2.44 -15.01
CA LEU A 5 1.69 1.58 -16.20
C LEU A 5 2.48 2.22 -17.35
N LYS A 6 2.31 3.52 -17.59
CA LYS A 6 2.89 4.20 -18.76
C LYS A 6 4.26 4.81 -18.49
N HIS A 7 4.54 5.20 -17.24
CA HIS A 7 5.72 5.98 -16.89
C HIS A 7 6.51 5.40 -15.71
N GLY A 8 6.07 4.30 -15.09
CA GLY A 8 6.75 3.71 -13.94
C GLY A 8 6.66 4.55 -12.66
N ILE A 9 5.77 5.56 -12.61
CA ILE A 9 5.61 6.41 -11.42
C ILE A 9 4.64 5.77 -10.44
N THR A 10 5.10 5.54 -9.21
CA THR A 10 4.31 4.96 -8.12
C THR A 10 4.58 5.65 -6.79
N CYS A 11 3.78 5.34 -5.77
CA CYS A 11 4.06 5.72 -4.39
C CYS A 11 4.99 4.67 -3.76
N LEU A 12 6.16 5.09 -3.29
CA LEU A 12 7.18 4.19 -2.73
C LEU A 12 6.67 3.44 -1.49
N ASN A 13 5.88 4.12 -0.66
CA ASN A 13 5.30 3.57 0.56
C ASN A 13 3.90 2.96 0.31
N SER A 14 3.54 2.60 -0.92
CA SER A 14 2.19 2.12 -1.22
C SER A 14 1.87 0.77 -0.55
N PRO A 15 0.67 0.62 0.07
CA PRO A 15 -0.29 1.70 0.35
C PRO A 15 0.20 2.59 1.50
N GLY A 16 0.18 3.91 1.28
CA GLY A 16 0.52 4.88 2.32
C GLY A 16 -0.61 4.98 3.35
N THR A 17 -0.31 4.74 4.62
CA THR A 17 -1.27 4.84 5.72
C THR A 17 -1.26 6.25 6.31
N VAL A 18 -2.44 6.83 6.50
CA VAL A 18 -2.62 8.10 7.21
C VAL A 18 -3.44 7.82 8.46
N ASP A 19 -2.84 8.09 9.62
CA ASP A 19 -3.49 7.86 10.91
C ASP A 19 -4.67 8.83 11.15
N SER A 20 -5.69 8.35 11.86
CA SER A 20 -6.96 9.07 12.04
C SER A 20 -6.84 10.39 12.82
N ASP A 21 -5.78 10.55 13.60
CA ASP A 21 -5.46 11.73 14.39
C ASP A 21 -4.44 12.66 13.73
N TYR A 22 -3.92 12.30 12.54
CA TYR A 22 -3.02 13.16 11.79
C TYR A 22 -3.74 14.42 11.30
N ARG A 23 -3.11 15.59 11.46
CA ARG A 23 -3.64 16.91 11.07
C ARG A 23 -2.70 17.72 10.19
N GLY A 24 -1.55 17.17 9.83
CA GLY A 24 -0.59 17.83 8.94
C GLY A 24 -1.00 17.74 7.46
N GLU A 25 -0.18 18.32 6.60
CA GLU A 25 -0.32 18.20 5.16
C GLU A 25 0.00 16.77 4.70
N VAL A 26 -0.84 16.20 3.85
CA VAL A 26 -0.61 14.87 3.27
C VAL A 26 0.40 14.98 2.13
N GLY A 27 1.60 14.43 2.35
CA GLY A 27 2.62 14.26 1.32
C GLY A 27 2.49 12.94 0.55
N VAL A 28 2.96 12.93 -0.70
CA VAL A 28 3.03 11.72 -1.54
C VAL A 28 4.49 11.40 -1.84
N ILE A 29 4.97 10.25 -1.34
CA ILE A 29 6.35 9.80 -1.57
C ILE A 29 6.41 9.09 -2.92
N LEU A 30 6.63 9.86 -3.98
CA LEU A 30 6.72 9.32 -5.34
C LEU A 30 8.10 8.74 -5.62
N ILE A 31 8.12 7.66 -6.41
CA ILE A 31 9.32 7.08 -6.99
C ILE A 31 9.11 6.86 -8.49
N ASN A 32 10.16 7.13 -9.27
CA ASN A 32 10.21 6.83 -10.69
C ASN A 32 10.98 5.52 -10.92
N HIS A 33 10.28 4.45 -11.29
CA HIS A 33 10.88 3.19 -11.75
C HIS A 33 11.07 3.13 -13.28
N GLY A 34 10.65 4.16 -13.99
CA GLY A 34 10.89 4.31 -15.43
C GLY A 34 12.36 4.58 -15.73
N GLN A 35 12.72 4.42 -17.00
CA GLN A 35 14.09 4.70 -17.47
C GLN A 35 14.29 6.17 -17.84
N GLU A 36 13.20 6.91 -18.07
CA GLU A 36 13.22 8.30 -18.48
C GLU A 36 12.84 9.22 -17.31
N PRO A 37 13.39 10.45 -17.25
CA PRO A 37 12.91 11.48 -16.35
C PRO A 37 11.41 11.75 -16.55
N PHE A 38 10.68 11.93 -15.44
CA PHE A 38 9.27 12.31 -15.45
C PHE A 38 9.09 13.62 -14.69
N VAL A 39 8.52 14.62 -15.36
CA VAL A 39 8.29 15.95 -14.78
C VAL A 39 6.84 16.06 -14.33
N ILE A 40 6.64 16.40 -13.06
CA ILE A 40 5.31 16.65 -12.50
C ILE A 40 5.04 18.15 -12.51
N GLN A 41 3.88 18.53 -12.99
CA GLN A 41 3.43 19.92 -12.97
C GLN A 41 2.46 20.17 -11.82
N ARG A 42 2.47 21.39 -11.27
CA ARG A 42 1.53 21.79 -10.23
C ARG A 42 0.09 21.64 -10.74
N GLY A 43 -0.76 20.98 -9.97
CA GLY A 43 -2.15 20.70 -10.33
C GLY A 43 -2.38 19.33 -11.00
N GLU A 44 -1.31 18.60 -11.33
CA GLU A 44 -1.45 17.23 -11.82
C GLU A 44 -1.93 16.28 -10.73
N ARG A 45 -2.75 15.30 -11.14
CA ARG A 45 -3.25 14.24 -10.26
C ARG A 45 -2.20 13.12 -10.17
N ILE A 46 -1.50 13.05 -9.06
CA ILE A 46 -0.37 12.12 -8.86
C ILE A 46 -0.69 10.88 -8.00
N ALA A 47 -1.78 10.92 -7.23
CA ALA A 47 -2.20 9.83 -6.35
C ALA A 47 -3.72 9.86 -6.16
N GLN A 48 -4.24 8.86 -5.44
CA GLN A 48 -5.64 8.79 -5.01
C GLN A 48 -5.69 8.40 -3.53
N LEU A 49 -6.65 8.95 -2.80
CA LEU A 49 -6.90 8.64 -1.40
C LEU A 49 -8.16 7.76 -1.30
N VAL A 50 -8.10 6.71 -0.49
CA VAL A 50 -9.24 5.86 -0.15
C VAL A 50 -9.45 5.91 1.35
N ILE A 51 -10.68 6.21 1.78
CA ILE A 51 -11.07 6.16 3.19
C ILE A 51 -11.77 4.82 3.43
N ALA A 52 -11.26 4.04 4.37
CA ALA A 52 -11.78 2.72 4.70
C ALA A 52 -11.90 2.54 6.22
N ARG A 53 -12.76 1.61 6.65
CA ARG A 53 -12.81 1.15 8.04
C ARG A 53 -11.55 0.33 8.35
N HIS A 54 -11.04 0.46 9.56
CA HIS A 54 -9.99 -0.41 10.11
C HIS A 54 -10.46 -0.96 11.45
N GLU A 55 -9.97 -2.15 11.80
CA GLU A 55 -10.23 -2.78 13.09
C GLU A 55 -9.05 -2.55 14.03
N GLN A 56 -9.34 -2.34 15.31
CA GLN A 56 -8.32 -2.29 16.37
C GLN A 56 -8.31 -3.64 17.09
N ALA A 57 -7.31 -4.47 16.81
CA ALA A 57 -7.20 -5.80 17.40
C ALA A 57 -6.58 -5.74 18.81
N ALA A 58 -7.19 -6.44 19.76
CA ALA A 58 -6.55 -6.79 21.02
C ALA A 58 -5.78 -8.11 20.82
N VAL A 59 -4.45 -8.07 21.00
CA VAL A 59 -3.61 -9.27 20.86
C VAL A 59 -3.75 -10.14 22.11
N VAL A 60 -4.03 -11.44 21.91
CA VAL A 60 -4.12 -12.43 22.98
C VAL A 60 -3.10 -13.53 22.72
N GLU A 61 -2.18 -13.73 23.67
CA GLU A 61 -1.14 -14.76 23.58
C GLU A 61 -1.71 -16.14 23.93
N VAL A 62 -1.39 -17.15 23.10
CA VAL A 62 -1.83 -18.54 23.26
C VAL A 62 -0.69 -19.50 22.93
N GLN A 63 -0.75 -20.72 23.47
CA GLN A 63 0.29 -21.74 23.24
C GLN A 63 0.26 -22.34 21.83
N ALA A 64 -0.92 -22.43 21.20
CA ALA A 64 -1.11 -22.97 19.86
C ALA A 64 -2.36 -22.37 19.20
N LEU A 65 -2.39 -22.37 17.87
CA LEU A 65 -3.54 -22.02 17.03
C LEU A 65 -4.19 -23.31 16.48
N ASP A 66 -5.48 -23.25 16.17
CA ASP A 66 -6.19 -24.34 15.50
C ASP A 66 -5.70 -24.58 14.07
N GLU A 67 -5.83 -25.81 13.58
CA GLU A 67 -5.49 -26.16 12.20
C GLU A 67 -6.50 -25.56 11.20
N THR A 68 -5.99 -25.12 10.05
CA THR A 68 -6.82 -24.64 8.94
C THR A 68 -6.43 -25.31 7.64
N ALA A 69 -7.33 -25.38 6.68
CA ALA A 69 -7.05 -25.95 5.35
C ALA A 69 -5.88 -25.26 4.62
N ARG A 70 -5.59 -23.98 4.93
CA ARG A 70 -4.44 -23.25 4.37
C ARG A 70 -3.14 -23.56 5.11
N GLY A 71 -3.21 -23.80 6.42
CA GLY A 71 -2.05 -24.03 7.28
C GLY A 71 -0.98 -22.93 7.13
N ALA A 72 0.28 -23.34 7.04
CA ALA A 72 1.44 -22.46 6.83
C ALA A 72 1.64 -22.01 5.36
N GLY A 73 0.69 -22.28 4.45
CA GLY A 73 0.80 -21.94 3.03
C GLY A 73 0.80 -20.43 2.76
N GLY A 74 1.87 -19.93 2.15
CA GLY A 74 2.02 -18.55 1.66
C GLY A 74 2.82 -18.48 0.36
N PHE A 75 3.05 -17.27 -0.17
CA PHE A 75 3.96 -17.03 -1.31
C PHE A 75 3.68 -17.90 -2.55
N GLY A 76 2.42 -17.98 -2.99
CA GLY A 76 2.06 -18.81 -4.15
C GLY A 76 1.89 -20.29 -3.85
N SER A 77 1.70 -20.67 -2.58
CA SER A 77 1.52 -22.06 -2.13
C SER A 77 0.38 -22.85 -2.80
N THR A 78 -0.54 -22.19 -3.51
CA THR A 78 -1.60 -22.85 -4.27
C THR A 78 -1.20 -23.19 -5.72
N GLY A 79 -0.01 -22.76 -6.19
CA GLY A 79 0.36 -22.72 -7.62
C GLY A 79 -0.50 -21.70 -8.40
N ARG A 80 -0.07 -21.04 -9.48
CA ARG A 80 1.15 -21.02 -10.31
C ARG A 80 2.19 -19.98 -9.86
#